data_AF-A0A1Q5BGC8-F1
#
_entry.id   AF-A0A1Q5BGC8-F1
#
_cell.length_a   1.000
_cell.length_b   1.000
_cell.length_c   1.000
_cell.angle_alpha   90.00
_cell.angle_beta   90.00
_cell.angle_gamma   90.00
#
_symmetry.space_group_name_H-M   'P 1'
#
loop_
_entity.id
_entity.type
_entity.pdbx_description
1 polymer ?
#
loop_
_entity_poly.entity_id
_entity_poly.type
_entity_poly.pdbx_seq_one_letter_code
_entity_poly.pdbx_strand_id
1 'polypeptide(L)'
;MYGENLRPNNQEPPDLPALGTLLVDTSRADRVGEFRGVAGPYWSLRPVGGGAEWEAEPRHVRPALLIEQLRARTARLNARSRGEVL
;
A
#
# COMPACT_ATOMS: atom_id res chain seq x y z
N MET A 1 45.97 -4.24 10.08
CA MET A 1 44.91 -3.57 10.84
C MET A 1 44.75 -2.15 10.33
N TYR A 2 43.97 -1.97 9.26
CA TYR A 2 43.50 -0.66 8.83
C TYR A 2 42.08 -0.79 8.33
N GLY A 3 41.18 -0.18 9.11
CA GLY A 3 39.99 0.56 8.66
C GLY A 3 39.07 -0.16 7.70
N GLU A 4 37.99 -0.70 8.25
CA GLU A 4 36.79 -1.14 7.54
C GLU A 4 36.38 -0.15 6.45
N ASN A 5 36.07 -0.71 5.28
CA ASN A 5 35.44 -0.01 4.17
C ASN A 5 34.06 0.51 4.61
N LEU A 6 34.02 1.69 5.23
CA LEU A 6 32.81 2.46 5.41
C LEU A 6 32.37 2.96 4.03
N ARG A 7 31.65 2.10 3.30
CA ARG A 7 30.79 2.59 2.22
C ARG A 7 29.81 3.53 2.90
N PRO A 8 29.74 4.81 2.53
CA PRO A 8 28.64 5.65 3.01
C PRO A 8 27.37 4.94 2.54
N ASN A 9 26.58 4.49 3.51
CA ASN A 9 25.26 3.95 3.25
C ASN A 9 24.53 5.05 2.48
N ASN A 10 24.35 4.81 1.19
CA ASN A 10 23.70 5.71 0.27
C ASN A 10 22.24 5.74 0.73
N GLN A 11 21.92 6.64 1.66
CA GLN A 11 20.56 6.85 2.13
C GLN A 11 19.80 7.44 0.94
N GLU A 12 19.25 6.55 0.12
CA GLU A 12 18.17 6.85 -0.81
C GLU A 12 17.09 7.66 -0.05
N PRO A 13 16.43 8.64 -0.71
CA PRO A 13 15.25 9.29 -0.12
C PRO A 13 14.26 8.20 0.32
N PRO A 14 13.41 8.37 1.35
CA PRO A 14 12.54 7.29 1.81
C PRO A 14 11.78 6.71 0.61
N ASP A 15 12.19 5.51 0.18
CA ASP A 15 11.90 5.05 -1.17
C ASP A 15 10.41 4.95 -1.31
N LEU A 16 9.87 5.66 -2.30
CA LEU A 16 8.47 5.51 -2.66
C LEU A 16 8.18 4.02 -2.79
N PRO A 17 7.06 3.52 -2.22
CA PRO A 17 6.73 2.12 -2.33
C PRO A 17 6.78 1.68 -3.80
N ALA A 18 7.25 0.46 -4.06
CA ALA A 18 7.16 -0.09 -5.40
C ALA A 18 5.70 -0.13 -5.88
N LEU A 19 5.47 0.09 -7.17
CA LEU A 19 4.13 -0.08 -7.75
C LEU A 19 3.58 -1.47 -7.44
N GLY A 20 2.31 -1.53 -7.04
CA GLY A 20 1.65 -2.77 -6.62
C GLY A 20 1.88 -3.14 -5.14
N THR A 21 2.72 -2.40 -4.40
CA THR A 21 2.83 -2.58 -2.94
C THR A 21 1.47 -2.39 -2.28
N LEU A 22 1.10 -3.34 -1.40
CA LEU A 22 -0.14 -3.25 -0.65
C LEU A 22 0.04 -2.37 0.58
N LEU A 23 -0.78 -1.34 0.65
CA LEU A 23 -0.76 -0.32 1.69
C LEU A 23 -2.13 -0.22 2.35
N VAL A 24 -2.14 0.16 3.63
CA VAL A 24 -3.34 0.47 4.40
C VAL A 24 -3.44 1.99 4.52
N ASP A 25 -4.59 2.53 4.12
CA ASP A 25 -4.98 3.91 4.38
C ASP A 25 -5.82 3.96 5.68
N THR A 26 -5.18 4.39 6.77
CA THR A 26 -5.80 4.45 8.09
C THR A 26 -6.87 5.53 8.20
N SER A 27 -6.84 6.52 7.30
CA SER A 27 -7.88 7.57 7.23
C SER A 27 -9.21 7.06 6.67
N ARG A 28 -9.23 5.87 6.06
CA ARG A 28 -10.39 5.28 5.40
C ARG A 28 -10.78 3.93 5.97
N ALA A 29 -10.90 3.83 7.29
CA ALA A 29 -11.26 2.59 7.99
C ALA A 29 -10.35 1.40 7.61
N ASP A 30 -9.04 1.65 7.64
CA ASP A 30 -7.99 0.69 7.28
C ASP A 30 -8.19 0.06 5.88
N ARG A 31 -8.66 0.86 4.92
CA ARG A 31 -8.85 0.40 3.54
C ARG A 31 -7.50 0.02 2.92
N VAL A 32 -7.42 -1.19 2.39
CA VAL A 32 -6.22 -1.72 1.71
C VAL A 32 -6.26 -1.43 0.22
N GLY A 33 -5.15 -0.95 -0.33
CA GLY A 33 -4.98 -0.71 -1.76
C GLY A 33 -3.56 -0.97 -2.27
N GLU A 34 -3.46 -1.18 -3.58
CA GLU A 34 -2.21 -1.26 -4.33
C GLU A 34 -1.70 0.15 -4.64
N PHE A 35 -0.43 0.42 -4.34
CA PHE A 35 0.22 1.66 -4.73
C PHE A 35 0.32 1.77 -6.25
N ARG A 36 -0.20 2.87 -6.81
CA ARG A 36 -0.21 3.17 -8.25
C ARG A 36 0.72 4.31 -8.63
N GLY A 37 1.27 5.00 -7.65
CA GLY A 37 2.19 6.12 -7.86
C GLY A 37 1.82 7.34 -7.03
N VAL A 38 2.47 8.46 -7.35
CA VAL A 38 2.25 9.74 -6.70
C VAL A 38 1.32 10.59 -7.55
N ALA A 39 0.33 11.22 -6.91
CA ALA A 39 -0.63 12.16 -7.49
C ALA A 39 -0.50 13.50 -6.73
N GLY A 40 0.43 14.36 -7.18
CA GLY A 40 0.75 15.59 -6.46
C GLY A 40 1.29 15.32 -5.05
N PRO A 41 0.71 15.87 -3.98
CA PRO A 41 1.11 15.57 -2.61
C PRO A 41 0.54 14.25 -2.07
N TYR A 42 -0.35 13.61 -2.82
CA TYR A 42 -1.03 12.38 -2.43
C TYR A 42 -0.43 11.15 -3.12
N TRP A 43 -0.74 9.98 -2.60
CA TRP A 43 -0.47 8.70 -3.24
C TRP A 43 -1.74 8.15 -3.88
N SER A 44 -1.65 7.68 -5.12
CA SER A 44 -2.75 6.97 -5.78
C SER A 44 -2.74 5.50 -5.34
N LEU A 45 -3.87 5.05 -4.79
CA LEU A 45 -4.11 3.67 -4.39
C LEU A 45 -5.28 3.08 -5.16
N ARG A 46 -5.21 1.78 -5.47
CA ARG A 46 -6.31 1.05 -6.14
C ARG A 46 -6.80 -0.13 -5.30
N PRO A 47 -8.11 -0.42 -5.22
CA PRO A 47 -8.59 -1.53 -4.40
C PRO A 47 -8.08 -2.87 -4.93
N VAL A 48 -7.74 -3.79 -4.02
CA VAL A 48 -7.36 -5.16 -4.38
C VAL A 48 -8.55 -5.86 -5.04
N GLY A 49 -8.36 -6.35 -6.26
CA GLY A 49 -9.44 -6.97 -7.06
C GLY A 49 -10.23 -5.98 -7.94
N GLY A 50 -9.76 -4.75 -8.07
CA GLY A 50 -10.29 -3.74 -8.99
C GLY A 50 -11.30 -2.79 -8.36
N GLY A 51 -11.54 -1.66 -9.03
CA GLY A 51 -12.36 -0.55 -8.54
C GLY A 51 -11.71 0.79 -8.87
N ALA A 52 -12.37 1.87 -8.46
CA ALA A 52 -11.85 3.22 -8.64
C ALA A 52 -10.62 3.46 -7.78
N GLU A 53 -9.60 4.10 -8.36
CA GLU A 53 -8.43 4.59 -7.62
C GLU A 53 -8.85 5.72 -6.68
N TRP A 54 -8.08 5.91 -5.61
CA TRP A 54 -8.27 7.02 -4.69
C TRP A 54 -6.92 7.61 -4.27
N GLU A 55 -6.95 8.90 -3.96
CA GLU A 55 -5.82 9.61 -3.39
C GLU A 55 -5.80 9.47 -1.87
N ALA A 56 -4.63 9.11 -1.34
CA ALA A 56 -4.37 8.94 0.08
C ALA A 56 -3.20 9.82 0.52
N GLU A 57 -3.31 10.41 1.70
CA GLU A 57 -2.22 11.20 2.27
C GLU A 57 -1.10 10.28 2.78
N PRO A 58 0.16 10.47 2.38
CA PRO A 58 1.26 9.56 2.74
C PRO A 58 1.41 9.33 4.25
N ARG A 59 1.11 10.36 5.07
CA ARG A 59 1.15 10.27 6.54
C ARG A 59 0.13 9.31 7.16
N HIS A 60 -0.95 8.99 6.44
CA HIS A 60 -1.98 8.04 6.87
C HIS A 60 -1.81 6.67 6.20
N VAL A 61 -0.75 6.49 5.41
CA VAL A 61 -0.51 5.27 4.66
C VAL A 61 0.65 4.50 5.27
N ARG A 62 0.43 3.20 5.48
CA ARG A 62 1.47 2.28 5.96
C ARG A 62 1.48 0.99 5.15
N PRO A 63 2.58 0.23 5.15
CA PRO A 63 2.59 -1.14 4.63
C PRO A 63 1.48 -1.99 5.26
N ALA A 64 0.80 -2.78 4.42
CA ALA A 64 -0.21 -3.72 4.87
C ALA A 64 0.46 -4.94 5.52
N LEU A 65 -0.05 -5.34 6.69
CA LEU A 65 0.33 -6.59 7.33
C LEU A 65 -0.14 -7.78 6.50
N LEU A 66 0.52 -8.94 6.64
CA LEU A 66 0.16 -10.14 5.87
C LEU A 66 -1.32 -10.50 5.99
N ILE A 67 -1.89 -10.40 7.20
CA ILE A 67 -3.32 -10.69 7.44
C ILE A 67 -4.24 -9.70 6.70
N GLU A 68 -3.84 -8.43 6.59
CA GLU A 68 -4.60 -7.39 5.89
C GLU A 68 -4.52 -7.60 4.37
N GLN A 69 -3.34 -7.99 3.87
CA GLN A 69 -3.16 -8.38 2.47
C GLN A 69 -4.04 -9.57 2.09
N LEU A 70 -4.07 -10.61 2.93
CA LEU A 70 -4.91 -11.79 2.72
C LEU A 70 -6.41 -11.45 2.75
N ARG A 71 -6.83 -10.61 3.71
CA ARG A 71 -8.22 -10.11 3.77
C ARG A 71 -8.59 -9.31 2.54
N ALA A 72 -7.72 -8.42 2.07
CA ALA A 72 -7.97 -7.61 0.89
C ALA A 72 -8.14 -8.45 -0.38
N ARG A 73 -7.28 -9.47 -0.58
CA ARG A 73 -7.38 -10.40 -1.72
C ARG A 73 -8.66 -11.24 -1.71
N THR A 74 -9.16 -11.57 -0.52
CA THR A 74 -10.38 -12.39 -0.34
C THR A 74 -11.66 -11.56 -0.21
N ALA A 75 -11.56 -10.25 -0.02
CA ALA A 75 -12.69 -9.37 0.27
C ALA A 75 -13.79 -9.45 -0.79
N ARG A 76 -13.44 -9.49 -2.08
CA ARG A 76 -14.43 -9.60 -3.17
C ARG A 76 -15.18 -10.94 -3.15
N LEU A 77 -14.49 -12.04 -2.89
CA LEU A 77 -15.10 -13.37 -2.78
C LEU A 77 -16.01 -13.45 -1.55
N ASN A 78 -15.56 -12.91 -0.42
CA ASN A 78 -16.34 -12.85 0.80
C ASN A 78 -17.58 -11.97 0.63
N ALA A 79 -17.46 -10.82 -0.02
CA ALA A 79 -18.58 -9.93 -0.31
C ALA A 79 -19.60 -10.59 -1.25
N ARG A 80 -19.15 -11.32 -2.29
CA ARG A 80 -20.05 -12.13 -3.14
C ARG A 80 -20.75 -13.22 -2.35
N SER A 81 -20.03 -13.94 -1.47
CA SER A 81 -20.63 -14.95 -0.59
C SER A 81 -21.66 -14.37 0.38
N ARG A 82 -21.50 -13.11 0.80
CA ARG A 82 -22.46 -12.38 1.63
C ARG A 82 -23.57 -11.69 0.84
N GLY A 83 -23.54 -11.73 -0.48
CA GLY A 83 -24.52 -11.07 -1.36
C GLY A 83 -24.35 -9.54 -1.49
N GLU A 84 -23.21 -8.99 -1.09
CA GLU A 84 -22.93 -7.54 -1.07
C GLU A 84 -22.49 -6.98 -2.44
N VAL A 85 -22.15 -7.86 -3.38
CA VAL A 85 -21.72 -7.50 -4.75
C VAL A 85 -22.24 -8.55 -5.73
N LEU A 86 -22.81 -8.09 -6.84
CA LEU A 86 -23.33 -8.91 -7.95
C LEU A 86 -22.25 -9.17 -9.01
#